data_AF-A0A1H6B119-F1
#
_entry.id   AF-A0A1H6B119-F1
#
_cell.length_a   1.000
_cell.length_b   1.000
_cell.length_c   1.000
_cell.angle_alpha   90.00
_cell.angle_beta   90.00
_cell.angle_gamma   90.00
#
_symmetry.space_group_name_H-M   'P 1'
#
loop_
_entity.id
_entity.type
_entity.pdbx_description
1 polymer ?
#
loop_
_entity_poly.entity_id
_entity_poly.type
_entity_poly.pdbx_seq_one_letter_code
_entity_poly.pdbx_strand_id
1 'polypeptide(L)'
;MVDRDPGLPFPPPRPERSRLVVAPPQDAPGYWAGAPSACLVDGTTYLAYRLRRPIGAGRGYAVVVARSQDGERFETLAVIDKDRMSAESLERPALVVTEDGAFRLYVSCATPGTKHWRVEVLEAADPAAFDPVRSNVVLPGSRLVGVKDPVIRHDGDKWHLWASCHPLADPDEADQMVTDYATSANGLEWVWQGTVLTGRPGRWDARGVRVSTVIPHEGRTVAFYDGRASAAENYEERTGVAVGQGYSVLVPQGEEPLGASPHAGGGLRYLDAVRVPGEGWRVYYEVTRADGAHELRTEFHPTLSQSAQSQPVSS
;
A
#
# COMPACT_ATOMS: atom_id res chain seq x y z
N MET A 1 -10.90 -29.27 5.94
CA MET A 1 -11.45 -28.02 6.50
C MET A 1 -12.06 -27.27 5.35
N VAL A 2 -13.33 -26.90 5.44
CA VAL A 2 -14.06 -26.22 4.35
C VAL A 2 -13.39 -24.86 4.14
N ASP A 3 -12.77 -24.70 2.98
CA ASP A 3 -12.23 -23.45 2.46
C ASP A 3 -13.41 -22.48 2.28
N ARG A 4 -13.75 -21.76 3.36
CA ARG A 4 -14.78 -20.73 3.30
C ARG A 4 -14.13 -19.54 2.60
N ASP A 5 -14.70 -19.16 1.46
CA ASP A 5 -14.43 -17.87 0.84
C ASP A 5 -14.37 -16.81 1.97
N PRO A 6 -13.24 -16.10 2.14
CA PRO A 6 -13.11 -15.13 3.22
C PRO A 6 -14.15 -14.01 3.15
N GLY A 7 -14.88 -13.88 2.02
CA GLY A 7 -15.87 -12.84 1.79
C GLY A 7 -15.13 -11.56 1.47
N LEU A 8 -14.42 -11.55 0.35
CA LEU A 8 -13.61 -10.40 -0.06
C LEU A 8 -14.51 -9.26 -0.56
N PRO A 9 -14.11 -7.98 -0.35
CA PRO A 9 -14.85 -6.83 -0.87
C PRO A 9 -14.90 -6.78 -2.41
N PHE A 10 -13.98 -7.48 -3.08
CA PHE A 10 -13.88 -7.62 -4.53
C PHE A 10 -13.09 -8.90 -4.87
N PRO A 11 -13.20 -9.43 -6.11
CA PRO A 11 -12.43 -10.60 -6.54
C PRO A 11 -10.91 -10.39 -6.44
N PRO A 12 -10.12 -11.48 -6.34
CA PRO A 12 -8.65 -11.40 -6.40
C PRO A 12 -8.13 -10.65 -7.63
N PRO A 13 -7.00 -9.92 -7.51
CA PRO A 13 -6.42 -9.17 -8.63
C PRO A 13 -6.01 -10.10 -9.78
N ARG A 14 -6.23 -9.64 -11.01
CA ARG A 14 -5.92 -10.35 -12.26
C ARG A 14 -5.13 -9.42 -13.19
N PRO A 15 -3.79 -9.43 -13.12
CA PRO A 15 -2.93 -8.53 -13.90
C PRO A 15 -3.20 -8.51 -15.42
N GLU A 16 -3.66 -9.62 -15.99
CA GLU A 16 -4.01 -9.72 -17.40
C GLU A 16 -5.28 -8.93 -17.78
N ARG A 17 -6.11 -8.56 -16.80
CA ARG A 17 -7.33 -7.76 -16.98
C ARG A 17 -7.18 -6.30 -16.57
N SER A 18 -6.05 -5.94 -15.99
CA SER A 18 -5.82 -4.59 -15.49
C SER A 18 -5.33 -3.63 -16.57
N ARG A 19 -5.41 -2.33 -16.27
CA ARG A 19 -4.92 -1.24 -17.11
C ARG A 19 -3.62 -0.69 -16.55
N LEU A 20 -2.70 -0.31 -17.43
CA LEU A 20 -1.49 0.41 -17.06
C LEU A 20 -1.88 1.82 -16.59
N VAL A 21 -1.37 2.21 -15.43
CA VAL A 21 -1.49 3.58 -14.90
C VAL A 21 -0.17 4.32 -15.08
N VAL A 22 0.94 3.71 -14.63
CA VAL A 22 2.28 4.31 -14.74
C VAL A 22 3.30 3.24 -15.10
N ALA A 23 4.02 3.45 -16.21
CA ALA A 23 5.16 2.62 -16.60
C ALA A 23 6.38 2.89 -15.72
N PRO A 24 7.29 1.92 -15.56
CA PRO A 24 8.57 2.18 -14.90
C PRO A 24 9.36 3.26 -15.67
N PRO A 25 10.30 3.96 -15.00
CA PRO A 25 11.15 4.94 -15.68
C PRO A 25 12.01 4.34 -16.81
N GLN A 26 12.32 3.04 -16.75
CA GLN A 26 13.01 2.28 -17.80
C GLN A 26 12.56 0.81 -17.78
N ASP A 27 12.65 0.14 -18.93
CA ASP A 27 12.34 -1.29 -19.12
C ASP A 27 13.53 -2.18 -18.68
N ALA A 28 13.86 -2.15 -17.39
CA ALA A 28 14.97 -2.95 -16.84
C ALA A 28 14.80 -3.27 -15.34
N PRO A 29 15.49 -4.32 -14.84
CA PRO A 29 15.44 -4.69 -13.43
C PRO A 29 15.79 -3.52 -12.49
N GLY A 30 14.96 -3.35 -11.47
CA GLY A 30 15.16 -2.33 -10.44
C GLY A 30 14.56 -0.94 -10.73
N TYR A 31 13.96 -0.74 -11.91
CA TYR A 31 13.18 0.46 -12.24
C TYR A 31 11.70 0.26 -11.99
N TRP A 32 11.12 1.03 -11.07
CA TRP A 32 9.74 0.81 -10.64
C TRP A 32 8.90 2.08 -10.70
N ALA A 33 7.63 1.90 -11.03
CA ALA A 33 6.54 2.79 -10.67
C ALA A 33 5.50 1.97 -9.89
N GLY A 34 5.13 2.41 -8.69
CA GLY A 34 4.21 1.63 -7.85
C GLY A 34 4.16 2.10 -6.40
N ALA A 35 3.98 1.16 -5.47
CA ALA A 35 3.64 1.45 -4.07
C ALA A 35 2.51 2.48 -3.89
N PRO A 36 1.32 2.26 -4.49
CA PRO A 36 0.29 3.28 -4.55
C PRO A 36 -0.42 3.51 -3.20
N SER A 37 -1.00 4.69 -3.08
CA SER A 37 -2.08 5.02 -2.14
C SER A 37 -3.04 5.99 -2.82
N ALA A 38 -4.33 5.67 -2.80
CA ALA A 38 -5.38 6.40 -3.47
C ALA A 38 -6.50 6.80 -2.51
N CYS A 39 -7.09 7.96 -2.77
CA CYS A 39 -8.32 8.40 -2.13
C CYS A 39 -9.26 9.02 -3.17
N LEU A 40 -10.56 9.02 -2.88
CA LEU A 40 -11.58 9.64 -3.72
C LEU A 40 -12.14 10.84 -2.98
N VAL A 41 -12.10 12.01 -3.62
CA VAL A 41 -12.62 13.27 -3.07
C VAL A 41 -13.47 13.91 -4.15
N ASP A 42 -14.76 14.11 -3.86
CA ASP A 42 -15.73 14.74 -4.77
C ASP A 42 -15.70 14.16 -6.20
N GLY A 43 -15.65 12.82 -6.30
CA GLY A 43 -15.60 12.09 -7.57
C GLY A 43 -14.25 12.12 -8.29
N THR A 44 -13.26 12.87 -7.79
CA THR A 44 -11.89 12.89 -8.31
C THR A 44 -11.04 11.89 -7.55
N THR A 45 -10.36 11.00 -8.28
CA THR A 45 -9.38 10.10 -7.68
C THR A 45 -8.05 10.81 -7.54
N TYR A 46 -7.48 10.82 -6.35
CA TYR A 46 -6.10 11.22 -6.11
C TYR A 46 -5.26 9.98 -5.85
N LEU A 47 -4.04 9.98 -6.39
CA LEU A 47 -3.13 8.85 -6.32
C LEU A 47 -1.72 9.37 -5.98
N ALA A 48 -1.14 8.82 -4.93
CA ALA A 48 0.27 8.95 -4.62
C ALA A 48 1.00 7.64 -4.96
N TYR A 49 2.15 7.72 -5.61
CA TYR A 49 2.94 6.54 -5.96
C TYR A 49 4.44 6.86 -5.98
N ARG A 50 5.26 5.84 -5.84
CA ARG A 50 6.73 5.92 -5.84
C ARG A 50 7.31 5.70 -7.23
N LEU A 51 8.41 6.40 -7.52
CA LEU A 51 9.33 6.08 -8.60
C LEU A 51 10.68 5.61 -8.04
N ARG A 52 11.23 4.53 -8.60
CA ARG A 52 12.48 3.91 -8.14
C ARG A 52 13.44 3.65 -9.29
N ARG A 53 14.73 3.82 -8.99
CA ARG A 53 15.87 3.33 -9.77
C ARG A 53 16.58 2.19 -9.03
N PRO A 54 17.46 1.42 -9.70
CA PRO A 54 18.27 0.39 -9.06
C PRO A 54 19.08 0.90 -7.86
N ILE A 55 19.49 -0.03 -6.99
CA ILE A 55 20.41 0.27 -5.88
C ILE A 55 21.71 0.84 -6.43
N GLY A 56 22.24 1.89 -5.79
CA GLY A 56 23.42 2.62 -6.26
C GLY A 56 23.16 3.66 -7.36
N ALA A 57 21.95 3.74 -7.91
CA ALA A 57 21.56 4.69 -8.97
C ALA A 57 20.56 5.77 -8.48
N GLY A 58 20.47 5.99 -7.17
CA GLY A 58 19.45 6.85 -6.55
C GLY A 58 18.10 6.12 -6.38
N ARG A 59 18.05 5.13 -5.50
CA ARG A 59 16.85 4.33 -5.21
C ARG A 59 15.73 5.21 -4.66
N GLY A 60 14.47 4.90 -5.05
CA GLY A 60 13.28 5.58 -4.54
C GLY A 60 13.39 7.10 -4.60
N TYR A 61 13.68 7.64 -5.79
CA TYR A 61 14.07 9.03 -5.96
C TYR A 61 12.90 10.01 -5.84
N ALA A 62 11.66 9.56 -6.08
CA ALA A 62 10.49 10.42 -6.01
C ALA A 62 9.24 9.71 -5.50
N VAL A 63 8.35 10.49 -4.88
CA VAL A 63 6.92 10.20 -4.75
C VAL A 63 6.16 11.22 -5.58
N VAL A 64 5.25 10.75 -6.43
CA VAL A 64 4.40 11.58 -7.28
C VAL A 64 3.00 11.59 -6.71
N VAL A 65 2.37 12.77 -6.67
CA VAL A 65 0.95 12.94 -6.37
C VAL A 65 0.24 13.40 -7.64
N ALA A 66 -0.84 12.72 -7.99
CA ALA A 66 -1.57 12.94 -9.23
C ALA A 66 -3.08 12.82 -9.02
N ARG A 67 -3.87 13.35 -9.95
CA ARG A 67 -5.33 13.25 -9.94
C ARG A 67 -5.89 12.69 -11.24
N SER A 68 -7.07 12.10 -11.17
CA SER A 68 -7.77 11.51 -12.31
C SER A 68 -9.29 11.58 -12.14
N GLN A 69 -9.99 11.80 -13.26
CA GLN A 69 -11.46 11.72 -13.33
C GLN A 69 -11.95 10.29 -13.63
N ASP A 70 -11.14 9.46 -14.29
CA ASP A 70 -11.50 8.08 -14.67
C ASP A 70 -10.83 7.01 -13.80
N GLY A 71 -9.86 7.39 -12.98
CA GLY A 71 -9.05 6.49 -12.16
C GLY A 71 -8.04 5.67 -12.96
N GLU A 72 -7.77 6.03 -14.22
CA GLU A 72 -6.84 5.31 -15.11
C GLU A 72 -5.76 6.24 -15.66
N ARG A 73 -6.15 7.44 -16.07
CA ARG A 73 -5.26 8.46 -16.64
C ARG A 73 -5.07 9.58 -15.65
N PHE A 74 -3.83 9.82 -15.25
CA PHE A 74 -3.51 10.73 -14.17
C PHE A 74 -2.74 11.96 -14.65
N GLU A 75 -3.18 13.13 -14.19
CA GLU A 75 -2.46 14.39 -14.29
C GLU A 75 -1.59 14.56 -13.04
N THR A 76 -0.29 14.78 -13.22
CA THR A 76 0.63 15.01 -12.09
C THR A 76 0.40 16.38 -11.48
N LEU A 77 0.28 16.42 -10.14
CA LEU A 77 0.12 17.64 -9.35
C LEU A 77 1.41 18.05 -8.65
N ALA A 78 2.11 17.08 -8.04
CA ALA A 78 3.33 17.33 -7.30
C ALA A 78 4.32 16.16 -7.43
N VAL A 79 5.60 16.46 -7.31
CA VAL A 79 6.70 15.48 -7.24
C VAL A 79 7.54 15.81 -6.01
N ILE A 80 7.54 14.88 -5.05
CA ILE A 80 8.32 14.94 -3.82
C ILE A 80 9.64 14.21 -4.06
N ASP A 81 10.73 14.97 -4.12
CA ASP A 81 12.08 14.43 -4.34
C ASP A 81 12.73 14.02 -3.02
N LYS A 82 13.44 12.89 -3.03
CA LYS A 82 14.10 12.33 -1.83
C LYS A 82 15.14 13.29 -1.21
N ASP A 83 15.83 14.09 -2.01
CA ASP A 83 16.90 14.96 -1.56
C ASP A 83 16.31 16.14 -0.76
N ARG A 84 15.13 16.64 -1.18
CA ARG A 84 14.41 17.68 -0.43
C ARG A 84 13.87 17.18 0.92
N MET A 85 13.67 15.87 1.06
CA MET A 85 13.28 15.19 2.31
C MET A 85 14.49 14.73 3.14
N SER A 86 15.73 15.03 2.70
CA SER A 86 16.97 14.51 3.31
C SER A 86 16.94 12.98 3.51
N ALA A 87 16.45 12.26 2.49
CA ALA A 87 16.24 10.82 2.53
C ALA A 87 17.13 10.09 1.50
N GLU A 88 17.64 8.91 1.88
CA GLU A 88 18.36 8.02 0.96
C GLU A 88 17.44 7.46 -0.13
N SER A 89 16.18 7.22 0.24
CA SER A 89 15.12 6.68 -0.60
C SER A 89 13.79 7.01 0.04
N LEU A 90 12.79 7.26 -0.80
CA LEU A 90 11.39 7.30 -0.40
C LEU A 90 10.72 5.95 -0.66
N GLU A 91 9.78 5.56 0.20
CA GLU A 91 8.91 4.37 0.08
C GLU A 91 7.60 4.60 0.84
N ARG A 92 6.68 3.63 0.80
CA ARG A 92 5.32 3.83 0.29
C ARG A 92 4.62 5.08 0.85
N PRO A 93 4.04 5.95 -0.01
CA PRO A 93 3.16 7.02 0.43
C PRO A 93 1.84 6.50 1.00
N ALA A 94 1.25 7.23 1.94
CA ALA A 94 -0.17 7.14 2.27
C ALA A 94 -0.81 8.52 2.09
N LEU A 95 -1.79 8.62 1.19
CA LEU A 95 -2.50 9.86 0.87
C LEU A 95 -3.91 9.80 1.45
N VAL A 96 -4.23 10.75 2.32
CA VAL A 96 -5.55 10.86 2.97
C VAL A 96 -6.02 12.30 3.00
N VAL A 97 -7.31 12.48 3.25
CA VAL A 97 -7.91 13.79 3.52
C VAL A 97 -8.38 13.81 4.96
N THR A 98 -8.12 14.91 5.64
CA THR A 98 -8.56 15.15 7.02
C THR A 98 -10.03 15.58 7.07
N GLU A 99 -10.61 15.58 8.26
CA GLU A 99 -12.01 15.97 8.44
C GLU A 99 -12.29 17.43 8.05
N ASP A 100 -11.30 18.30 8.18
CA ASP A 100 -11.34 19.71 7.76
C ASP A 100 -10.98 19.90 6.27
N GLY A 101 -10.76 18.82 5.52
CA GLY A 101 -10.57 18.84 4.07
C GLY A 101 -9.12 19.07 3.61
N ALA A 102 -8.15 19.15 4.51
CA ALA A 102 -6.73 19.23 4.14
C ALA A 102 -6.21 17.86 3.66
N PHE A 103 -5.29 17.90 2.71
CA PHE A 103 -4.59 16.70 2.26
C PHE A 103 -3.39 16.43 3.15
N ARG A 104 -3.19 15.15 3.50
CA ARG A 104 -2.00 14.64 4.19
C ARG A 104 -1.33 13.56 3.36
N LEU A 105 -0.03 13.71 3.17
CA LEU A 105 0.82 12.70 2.56
C LEU A 105 1.86 12.22 3.58
N TYR A 106 1.70 10.98 4.04
CA TYR A 106 2.69 10.30 4.86
C TYR A 106 3.69 9.60 3.94
N VAL A 107 4.99 9.78 4.15
CA VAL A 107 6.04 9.24 3.29
C VAL A 107 7.10 8.54 4.12
N SER A 108 7.43 7.32 3.76
CA SER A 108 8.53 6.59 4.39
C SER A 108 9.86 7.09 3.84
N CYS A 109 10.75 7.52 4.74
CA CYS A 109 12.03 8.14 4.44
C CYS A 109 13.16 7.28 5.00
N ALA A 110 13.97 6.70 4.13
CA ALA A 110 15.18 5.99 4.53
C ALA A 110 16.23 6.98 5.05
N THR A 111 16.85 6.64 6.17
CA THR A 111 17.91 7.48 6.75
C THR A 111 19.24 7.23 6.02
N PRO A 112 19.89 8.29 5.49
CA PRO A 112 21.16 8.19 4.76
C PRO A 112 22.20 7.33 5.46
N GLY A 113 22.83 6.42 4.70
CA GLY A 113 23.91 5.55 5.19
C GLY A 113 23.48 4.45 6.17
N THR A 114 22.18 4.18 6.35
CA THR A 114 21.67 3.17 7.29
C THR A 114 20.56 2.31 6.70
N LYS A 115 20.11 1.29 7.45
CA LYS A 115 18.87 0.53 7.16
C LYS A 115 17.63 1.11 7.86
N HIS A 116 17.78 2.21 8.60
CA HIS A 116 16.70 2.82 9.37
C HIS A 116 15.71 3.56 8.44
N TRP A 117 14.42 3.45 8.77
CA TRP A 117 13.34 4.18 8.13
C TRP A 117 12.51 4.91 9.18
N ARG A 118 12.04 6.09 8.79
CA ARG A 118 11.05 6.90 9.53
C ARG A 118 9.89 7.22 8.60
N VAL A 119 8.76 7.66 9.14
CA VAL A 119 7.65 8.24 8.37
C VAL A 119 7.53 9.72 8.70
N GLU A 120 7.47 10.53 7.66
CA GLU A 120 7.19 11.96 7.73
C GLU A 120 5.84 12.29 7.10
N VAL A 121 5.22 13.39 7.51
CA VAL A 121 3.95 13.88 6.95
C VAL A 121 4.12 15.25 6.32
N LEU A 122 3.46 15.46 5.19
CA LEU A 122 3.28 16.73 4.50
C LEU A 122 1.79 17.07 4.54
N GLU A 123 1.46 18.35 4.78
CA GLU A 123 0.09 18.83 4.85
C GLU A 123 -0.10 20.03 3.93
N ALA A 124 -1.21 20.05 3.19
CA ALA A 124 -1.59 21.18 2.34
C ALA A 124 -3.11 21.17 2.08
N ALA A 125 -3.72 22.33 1.86
CA ALA A 125 -5.12 22.41 1.43
C ALA A 125 -5.32 21.92 -0.02
N ASP A 126 -4.29 22.08 -0.86
CA ASP A 126 -4.23 21.56 -2.22
C ASP A 126 -3.03 20.61 -2.32
N PRO A 127 -3.19 19.36 -2.77
CA PRO A 127 -2.08 18.42 -2.89
C PRO A 127 -1.00 18.86 -3.90
N ALA A 128 -1.29 19.80 -4.81
CA ALA A 128 -0.28 20.44 -5.65
C ALA A 128 0.70 21.33 -4.86
N ALA A 129 0.32 21.75 -3.65
CA ALA A 129 1.09 22.65 -2.80
C ALA A 129 1.91 21.94 -1.71
N PHE A 130 2.04 20.60 -1.74
CA PHE A 130 2.92 19.89 -0.81
C PHE A 130 4.36 20.41 -0.92
N ASP A 131 4.94 20.78 0.22
CA ASP A 131 6.31 21.30 0.29
C ASP A 131 7.21 20.37 1.11
N PRO A 132 8.06 19.54 0.45
CA PRO A 132 8.93 18.55 1.08
C PRO A 132 9.77 19.07 2.26
N VAL A 133 10.17 20.35 2.24
CA VAL A 133 11.03 20.92 3.30
C VAL A 133 10.25 21.29 4.56
N ARG A 134 8.93 21.23 4.52
CA ARG A 134 8.02 21.46 5.66
C ARG A 134 7.48 20.17 6.25
N SER A 135 8.07 19.02 5.91
CA SER A 135 7.67 17.74 6.45
C SER A 135 7.88 17.67 7.97
N ASN A 136 7.06 16.88 8.65
CA ASN A 136 7.21 16.59 10.08
C ASN A 136 7.35 15.09 10.30
N VAL A 137 8.32 14.67 11.12
CA VAL A 137 8.48 13.26 11.49
C VAL A 137 7.34 12.86 12.44
N VAL A 138 6.55 11.85 12.06
CA VAL A 138 5.43 11.34 12.86
C VAL A 138 5.65 9.92 13.35
N LEU A 139 6.45 9.12 12.64
CA LEU A 139 6.93 7.82 13.11
C LEU A 139 8.46 7.82 13.04
N PRO A 140 9.16 8.18 14.12
CA PRO A 140 10.61 8.33 14.09
C PRO A 140 11.36 7.00 13.96
N GLY A 141 10.70 5.86 14.20
CA GLY A 141 11.39 4.59 14.41
C GLY A 141 12.23 4.61 15.69
N SER A 142 13.26 3.79 15.75
CA SER A 142 14.22 3.77 16.85
C SER A 142 15.57 3.22 16.40
N ARG A 143 16.54 3.16 17.32
CA ARG A 143 17.82 2.47 17.07
C ARG A 143 17.65 0.97 16.76
N LEU A 144 16.55 0.36 17.19
CA LEU A 144 16.32 -1.08 17.10
C LEU A 144 15.31 -1.48 16.02
N VAL A 145 14.46 -0.55 15.60
CA VAL A 145 13.34 -0.82 14.69
C VAL A 145 13.22 0.34 13.70
N GLY A 146 13.20 0.02 12.40
CA GLY A 146 12.78 0.95 11.36
C GLY A 146 11.27 0.82 11.14
N VAL A 147 10.61 1.94 10.84
CA VAL A 147 9.17 1.99 10.59
C VAL A 147 8.92 2.59 9.22
N LYS A 148 8.11 1.92 8.40
CA LYS A 148 7.82 2.34 7.02
C LYS A 148 6.49 1.81 6.52
N ASP A 149 6.17 2.22 5.31
CA ASP A 149 5.04 1.81 4.49
C ASP A 149 3.69 1.91 5.23
N PRO A 150 3.34 3.08 5.78
CA PRO A 150 2.12 3.23 6.55
C PRO A 150 0.87 3.00 5.70
N VAL A 151 -0.18 2.48 6.34
CA VAL A 151 -1.57 2.49 5.88
C VAL A 151 -2.34 3.33 6.88
N ILE A 152 -2.97 4.40 6.43
CA ILE A 152 -3.68 5.36 7.28
C ILE A 152 -5.17 5.30 6.98
N ARG A 153 -5.99 5.30 8.03
CA ARG A 153 -7.44 5.37 7.89
C ARG A 153 -8.06 6.19 9.01
N HIS A 154 -9.08 6.98 8.69
CA HIS A 154 -9.97 7.59 9.67
C HIS A 154 -11.31 6.87 9.64
N ASP A 155 -11.85 6.46 10.78
CA ASP A 155 -13.14 5.76 10.86
C ASP A 155 -14.33 6.67 11.24
N GLY A 156 -14.08 7.96 11.41
CA GLY A 156 -15.07 8.97 11.83
C GLY A 156 -15.01 9.31 13.32
N ASP A 157 -14.27 8.55 14.12
CA ASP A 157 -13.96 8.85 15.52
C ASP A 157 -12.45 8.98 15.74
N LYS A 158 -11.66 8.10 15.12
CA LYS A 158 -10.21 8.08 15.32
C LYS A 158 -9.42 7.70 14.08
N TRP A 159 -8.15 8.05 14.15
CA TRP A 159 -7.15 7.68 13.18
C TRP A 159 -6.54 6.32 13.54
N HIS A 160 -6.34 5.52 12.51
CA HIS A 160 -5.76 4.19 12.54
C HIS A 160 -4.55 4.14 11.62
N LEU A 161 -3.50 3.47 12.07
CA LEU A 161 -2.27 3.27 11.33
C LEU A 161 -1.83 1.82 11.43
N TRP A 162 -1.45 1.25 10.30
CA TRP A 162 -0.67 0.02 10.23
C TRP A 162 0.65 0.34 9.55
N ALA A 163 1.77 -0.13 10.10
CA ALA A 163 3.08 0.11 9.50
C ALA A 163 3.93 -1.16 9.52
N SER A 164 4.79 -1.26 8.52
CA SER A 164 5.85 -2.26 8.47
C SER A 164 6.94 -1.87 9.47
N CYS A 165 7.20 -2.76 10.42
CA CYS A 165 8.27 -2.64 11.40
C CYS A 165 9.32 -3.71 11.12
N HIS A 166 10.59 -3.31 10.94
CA HIS A 166 11.70 -4.23 10.69
C HIS A 166 12.82 -4.04 11.71
N PRO A 167 13.50 -5.12 12.13
CA PRO A 167 14.59 -5.04 13.10
C PRO A 167 15.82 -4.39 12.47
N LEU A 168 16.65 -3.74 13.30
CA LEU A 168 17.89 -3.10 12.89
C LEU A 168 19.12 -3.64 13.63
N ALA A 169 18.94 -4.63 14.50
CA ALA A 169 20.03 -5.22 15.26
C ALA A 169 21.05 -5.95 14.35
N ASP A 170 20.55 -6.61 13.31
CA ASP A 170 21.35 -7.28 12.29
C ASP A 170 21.02 -6.67 10.91
N PRO A 171 21.97 -6.03 10.22
CA PRO A 171 21.77 -5.48 8.89
C PRO A 171 21.31 -6.50 7.82
N ASP A 172 21.65 -7.78 7.98
CA ASP A 172 21.29 -8.85 7.06
C ASP A 172 19.86 -9.35 7.28
N GLU A 173 19.27 -9.05 8.44
CA GLU A 173 17.88 -9.36 8.78
C GLU A 173 16.96 -8.13 8.72
N ALA A 174 17.47 -6.99 8.27
CA ALA A 174 16.73 -5.73 8.19
C ALA A 174 15.60 -5.73 7.15
N ASP A 175 15.46 -6.79 6.35
CA ASP A 175 14.31 -6.99 5.49
C ASP A 175 13.19 -7.81 6.17
N GLN A 176 13.42 -8.53 7.27
CA GLN A 176 12.32 -9.15 8.03
C GLN A 176 11.32 -8.09 8.47
N MET A 177 10.02 -8.38 8.42
CA MET A 177 9.01 -7.38 8.75
C MET A 177 7.77 -7.98 9.39
N VAL A 178 7.23 -7.26 10.37
CA VAL A 178 5.89 -7.48 10.91
C VAL A 178 5.05 -6.23 10.65
N THR A 179 3.73 -6.35 10.82
CA THR A 179 2.86 -5.17 10.84
C THR A 179 2.49 -4.84 12.27
N ASP A 180 2.82 -3.62 12.69
CA ASP A 180 2.35 -3.05 13.94
C ASP A 180 1.20 -2.09 13.70
N TYR A 181 0.33 -1.95 14.70
CA TYR A 181 -0.86 -1.11 14.66
C TYR A 181 -0.76 0.03 15.69
N ALA A 182 -1.25 1.21 15.31
CA ALA A 182 -1.33 2.37 16.18
C ALA A 182 -2.65 3.14 15.97
N THR A 183 -3.02 3.93 16.97
CA THR A 183 -4.18 4.84 16.91
C THR A 183 -3.75 6.26 17.20
N SER A 184 -4.48 7.24 16.67
CA SER A 184 -4.26 8.65 16.94
C SER A 184 -5.58 9.41 17.02
N ALA A 185 -5.60 10.48 17.81
CA ALA A 185 -6.72 11.42 17.83
C ALA A 185 -6.65 12.43 16.67
N ASN A 186 -5.45 12.72 16.17
CA ASN A 186 -5.21 13.77 15.18
C ASN A 186 -4.46 13.31 13.94
N GLY A 187 -4.06 12.03 13.85
CA GLY A 187 -3.26 11.47 12.74
C GLY A 187 -1.78 11.84 12.78
N LEU A 188 -1.31 12.60 13.76
CA LEU A 188 0.07 13.07 13.86
C LEU A 188 0.81 12.41 15.03
N GLU A 189 0.14 12.29 16.17
CA GLU A 189 0.67 11.69 17.39
C GLU A 189 0.09 10.28 17.57
N TRP A 190 0.95 9.26 17.48
CA TRP A 190 0.51 7.87 17.39
C TRP A 190 0.79 7.09 18.68
N VAL A 191 -0.21 6.34 19.13
CA VAL A 191 -0.13 5.41 20.25
C VAL A 191 -0.10 3.98 19.72
N TRP A 192 1.06 3.34 19.80
CA TRP A 192 1.26 1.94 19.39
C TRP A 192 0.46 0.96 20.25
N GLN A 193 -0.19 0.02 19.58
CA GLN A 193 -0.97 -1.07 20.16
C GLN A 193 -0.27 -2.42 20.04
N GLY A 194 0.86 -2.48 19.32
CA GLY A 194 1.69 -3.66 19.13
C GLY A 194 1.48 -4.37 17.79
N THR A 195 2.12 -5.52 17.64
CA THR A 195 2.10 -6.33 16.41
C THR A 195 0.75 -6.98 16.18
N VAL A 196 0.24 -6.84 14.96
CA VAL A 196 -1.08 -7.32 14.55
C VAL A 196 -1.06 -8.35 13.44
N LEU A 197 0.03 -8.42 12.69
CA LEU A 197 0.26 -9.42 11.65
C LEU A 197 1.73 -9.82 11.67
N THR A 198 1.99 -11.13 11.70
CA THR A 198 3.33 -11.72 11.64
C THR A 198 3.38 -12.82 10.57
N GLY A 199 4.57 -13.08 10.05
CA GLY A 199 4.78 -14.12 9.05
C GLY A 199 4.48 -15.52 9.61
N ARG A 200 4.11 -16.44 8.73
CA ARG A 200 3.79 -17.82 9.11
C ARG A 200 4.97 -18.74 8.82
N PRO A 201 5.64 -19.31 9.84
CA PRO A 201 6.77 -20.20 9.63
C PRO A 201 6.44 -21.34 8.67
N GLY A 202 7.33 -21.57 7.69
CA GLY A 202 7.17 -22.62 6.69
C GLY A 202 6.13 -22.32 5.59
N ARG A 203 5.59 -21.10 5.52
CA ARG A 203 4.66 -20.66 4.46
C ARG A 203 5.30 -19.64 3.52
N TRP A 204 4.59 -19.29 2.46
CA TRP A 204 5.02 -18.33 1.45
C TRP A 204 5.25 -16.91 1.99
N ASP A 205 4.71 -16.59 3.17
CA ASP A 205 4.79 -15.31 3.86
C ASP A 205 5.60 -15.40 5.18
N ALA A 206 6.50 -16.38 5.28
CA ALA A 206 7.23 -16.66 6.52
C ALA A 206 8.19 -15.53 6.97
N ARG A 207 8.91 -14.89 6.04
CA ARG A 207 9.99 -13.94 6.38
C ARG A 207 9.46 -12.57 6.76
N GLY A 208 8.36 -12.17 6.16
CA GLY A 208 7.84 -10.84 6.39
C GLY A 208 6.45 -10.65 5.83
N VAL A 209 5.68 -9.86 6.57
CA VAL A 209 4.33 -9.43 6.21
C VAL A 209 4.18 -7.93 6.42
N ARG A 210 3.57 -7.27 5.44
CA ARG A 210 3.28 -5.83 5.49
C ARG A 210 1.87 -5.58 4.98
N VAL A 211 1.00 -5.09 5.84
CA VAL A 211 -0.33 -4.62 5.43
C VAL A 211 -0.19 -3.47 4.42
N SER A 212 -0.93 -3.56 3.33
CA SER A 212 -0.99 -2.56 2.26
C SER A 212 -2.36 -1.89 2.16
N THR A 213 -3.42 -2.58 2.54
CA THR A 213 -4.80 -2.05 2.58
C THR A 213 -5.60 -2.64 3.73
N VAL A 214 -6.46 -1.82 4.34
CA VAL A 214 -7.42 -2.27 5.35
C VAL A 214 -8.82 -1.76 5.02
N ILE A 215 -9.79 -2.68 4.90
CA ILE A 215 -11.18 -2.40 4.53
C ILE A 215 -12.12 -3.04 5.55
N PRO A 216 -13.00 -2.29 6.22
CA PRO A 216 -14.15 -2.89 6.88
C PRO A 216 -15.13 -3.42 5.84
N HIS A 217 -15.52 -4.67 6.01
CA HIS A 217 -16.40 -5.36 5.10
C HIS A 217 -17.24 -6.37 5.87
N GLU A 218 -18.57 -6.27 5.74
CA GLU A 218 -19.53 -7.22 6.34
C GLU A 218 -19.30 -7.48 7.84
N GLY A 219 -19.08 -6.41 8.62
CA GLY A 219 -18.86 -6.50 10.06
C GLY A 219 -17.48 -7.05 10.48
N ARG A 220 -16.57 -7.26 9.54
CA ARG A 220 -15.19 -7.69 9.77
C ARG A 220 -14.21 -6.68 9.18
N THR A 221 -12.94 -6.85 9.50
CA THR A 221 -11.84 -6.16 8.84
C THR A 221 -11.16 -7.12 7.87
N VAL A 222 -11.04 -6.71 6.60
CA VAL A 222 -10.25 -7.41 5.58
C VAL A 222 -9.00 -6.57 5.33
N ALA A 223 -7.83 -7.18 5.52
CA ALA A 223 -6.55 -6.56 5.26
C ALA A 223 -5.83 -7.29 4.12
N PHE A 224 -5.43 -6.55 3.09
CA PHE A 224 -4.48 -7.06 2.10
C PHE A 224 -3.07 -6.78 2.61
N TYR A 225 -2.17 -7.73 2.39
CA TYR A 225 -0.78 -7.62 2.83
C TYR A 225 0.17 -8.19 1.78
N ASP A 226 1.40 -7.69 1.78
CA ASP A 226 2.50 -8.23 1.00
C ASP A 226 3.26 -9.24 1.87
N GLY A 227 3.58 -10.42 1.31
CA GLY A 227 4.34 -11.45 2.01
C GLY A 227 5.43 -12.08 1.15
N ARG A 228 6.46 -12.63 1.80
CA ARG A 228 7.50 -13.45 1.14
C ARG A 228 8.10 -14.50 2.07
N ALA A 229 8.67 -15.54 1.48
CA ALA A 229 9.15 -16.71 2.20
C ALA A 229 10.60 -16.54 2.68
N SER A 230 11.40 -15.77 1.95
CA SER A 230 12.86 -15.70 2.17
C SER A 230 13.46 -14.35 1.77
N ALA A 231 14.73 -14.13 2.13
CA ALA A 231 15.48 -12.92 1.79
C ALA A 231 15.72 -12.80 0.29
N ALA A 232 15.82 -13.93 -0.41
CA ALA A 232 16.02 -13.99 -1.86
C ALA A 232 14.82 -13.45 -2.64
N GLU A 233 13.63 -13.48 -2.05
CA GLU A 233 12.40 -12.92 -2.59
C GLU A 233 12.22 -11.43 -2.24
N ASN A 234 13.20 -10.79 -1.57
CA ASN A 234 13.13 -9.37 -1.28
C ASN A 234 12.93 -8.59 -2.58
N TYR A 235 11.96 -7.67 -2.57
CA TYR A 235 11.46 -6.92 -3.71
C TYR A 235 10.37 -7.58 -4.56
N GLU A 236 10.09 -8.86 -4.37
CA GLU A 236 9.13 -9.65 -5.14
C GLU A 236 8.04 -10.24 -4.24
N GLU A 237 7.63 -9.49 -3.20
CA GLU A 237 6.52 -9.91 -2.34
C GLU A 237 5.23 -10.14 -3.13
N ARG A 238 4.39 -11.04 -2.62
CA ARG A 238 3.11 -11.42 -3.23
C ARG A 238 1.96 -10.98 -2.32
N THR A 239 0.80 -10.73 -2.90
CA THR A 239 -0.37 -10.23 -2.16
C THR A 239 -1.08 -11.39 -1.49
N GLY A 240 -1.32 -11.29 -0.19
CA GLY A 240 -2.18 -12.16 0.60
C GLY A 240 -3.35 -11.39 1.22
N VAL A 241 -4.19 -12.09 1.98
CA VAL A 241 -5.31 -11.50 2.72
C VAL A 241 -5.37 -12.03 4.14
N ALA A 242 -5.67 -11.14 5.08
CA ALA A 242 -5.89 -11.43 6.48
C ALA A 242 -7.25 -10.86 6.93
N VAL A 243 -7.85 -11.47 7.94
CA VAL A 243 -9.17 -11.08 8.48
C VAL A 243 -9.08 -10.82 9.98
N GLY A 244 -9.75 -9.77 10.45
CA GLY A 244 -9.88 -9.42 11.87
C GLY A 244 -11.33 -9.14 12.26
N GLN A 245 -11.66 -9.29 13.55
CA GLN A 245 -12.93 -8.85 14.15
C GLN A 245 -12.92 -7.35 14.52
N GLY A 246 -11.84 -6.66 14.16
CA GLY A 246 -11.55 -5.25 14.37
C GLY A 246 -10.19 -4.94 13.75
N TYR A 247 -9.64 -3.78 14.06
CA TYR A 247 -8.40 -3.29 13.45
C TYR A 247 -7.10 -3.85 14.05
N SER A 248 -7.18 -4.50 15.22
CA SER A 248 -6.01 -5.06 15.90
C SER A 248 -5.60 -6.41 15.29
N VAL A 249 -5.91 -7.55 15.92
CA VAL A 249 -5.41 -8.86 15.47
C VAL A 249 -5.94 -9.23 14.08
N LEU A 250 -5.02 -9.44 13.14
CA LEU A 250 -5.29 -9.88 11.77
C LEU A 250 -4.80 -11.31 11.57
N VAL A 251 -5.68 -12.19 11.09
CA VAL A 251 -5.37 -13.61 10.86
C VAL A 251 -5.19 -13.85 9.36
N PRO A 252 -3.99 -14.22 8.87
CA PRO A 252 -3.78 -14.59 7.48
C PRO A 252 -4.71 -15.72 7.04
N GLN A 253 -5.22 -15.63 5.81
CA GLN A 253 -6.07 -16.64 5.19
C GLN A 253 -5.36 -17.29 4.00
N GLY A 254 -5.79 -18.51 3.64
CA GLY A 254 -5.30 -19.25 2.49
C GLY A 254 -3.89 -19.85 2.67
N GLU A 255 -3.60 -20.86 1.85
CA GLU A 255 -2.29 -21.54 1.82
C GLU A 255 -1.32 -20.92 0.82
N GLU A 256 -1.84 -20.20 -0.18
CA GLU A 256 -1.11 -19.57 -1.27
C GLU A 256 -1.37 -18.05 -1.26
N PRO A 257 -0.52 -17.25 -1.93
CA PRO A 257 -0.81 -15.84 -2.17
C PRO A 257 -2.13 -15.68 -2.95
N LEU A 258 -2.86 -14.62 -2.63
CA LEU A 258 -4.07 -14.22 -3.33
C LEU A 258 -3.78 -13.65 -4.73
N GLY A 259 -2.62 -13.01 -4.90
CA GLY A 259 -2.20 -12.40 -6.16
C GLY A 259 -0.68 -12.40 -6.33
N ALA A 260 -0.24 -12.69 -7.55
CA ALA A 260 1.16 -12.69 -7.96
C ALA A 260 1.29 -12.31 -9.45
N SER A 261 2.43 -11.76 -9.85
CA SER A 261 2.77 -11.60 -11.26
C SER A 261 3.04 -12.98 -11.90
N PRO A 262 2.67 -13.19 -13.18
CA PRO A 262 3.07 -14.39 -13.91
C PRO A 262 4.56 -14.38 -14.33
N HIS A 263 5.26 -13.27 -14.13
CA HIS A 263 6.65 -13.10 -14.54
C HIS A 263 7.63 -13.53 -13.44
N ALA A 264 8.90 -13.71 -13.82
CA ALA A 264 9.95 -14.11 -12.89
C ALA A 264 10.02 -13.14 -11.69
N GLY A 265 10.11 -13.70 -10.48
CA GLY A 265 9.97 -12.96 -9.22
C GLY A 265 8.56 -13.04 -8.63
N GLY A 266 7.53 -12.84 -9.46
CA GLY A 266 6.14 -12.99 -9.05
C GLY A 266 5.55 -11.82 -8.27
N GLY A 267 6.23 -10.69 -8.18
CA GLY A 267 5.80 -9.53 -7.41
C GLY A 267 4.44 -8.98 -7.84
N LEU A 268 3.51 -8.94 -6.89
CA LEU A 268 2.25 -8.20 -6.96
C LEU A 268 2.00 -7.64 -5.57
N ARG A 269 2.18 -6.33 -5.42
CA ARG A 269 2.43 -5.70 -4.13
C ARG A 269 1.65 -4.42 -3.96
N TYR A 270 1.57 -4.00 -2.69
CA TYR A 270 1.04 -2.70 -2.31
C TYR A 270 -0.37 -2.49 -2.88
N LEU A 271 -1.18 -3.54 -2.86
CA LEU A 271 -2.57 -3.44 -3.28
C LEU A 271 -3.25 -2.37 -2.44
N ASP A 272 -3.72 -1.34 -3.12
CA ASP A 272 -4.52 -0.23 -2.59
C ASP A 272 -5.91 -0.24 -3.22
N ALA A 273 -6.93 0.12 -2.47
CA ALA A 273 -8.31 0.02 -2.95
C ALA A 273 -9.16 1.20 -2.49
N VAL A 274 -9.89 1.79 -3.44
CA VAL A 274 -10.80 2.89 -3.20
C VAL A 274 -12.22 2.49 -3.59
N ARG A 275 -13.19 2.80 -2.73
CA ARG A 275 -14.60 2.60 -3.02
C ARG A 275 -15.07 3.71 -3.96
N VAL A 276 -15.66 3.33 -5.10
CA VAL A 276 -16.38 4.24 -5.99
C VAL A 276 -17.87 4.17 -5.60
N PRO A 277 -18.46 5.24 -5.03
CA PRO A 277 -19.82 5.22 -4.51
C PRO A 277 -20.85 4.77 -5.54
N GLY A 278 -21.70 3.81 -5.18
CA GLY A 278 -22.73 3.27 -6.07
C GLY A 278 -22.22 2.37 -7.21
N GLU A 279 -20.92 2.39 -7.53
CA GLU A 279 -20.39 1.70 -8.71
C GLU A 279 -19.59 0.44 -8.36
N GLY A 280 -18.67 0.49 -7.39
CA GLY A 280 -17.75 -0.64 -7.16
C GLY A 280 -16.49 -0.29 -6.41
N TRP A 281 -15.45 -1.09 -6.62
CA TRP A 281 -14.11 -0.88 -6.09
C TRP A 281 -13.13 -0.67 -7.24
N ARG A 282 -12.29 0.35 -7.12
CA ARG A 282 -11.11 0.50 -7.96
C ARG A 282 -9.88 0.12 -7.15
N VAL A 283 -9.05 -0.74 -7.71
CA VAL A 283 -7.82 -1.21 -7.05
C VAL A 283 -6.61 -0.75 -7.83
N TYR A 284 -5.51 -0.51 -7.12
CA TYR A 284 -4.20 -0.15 -7.66
C TYR A 284 -3.15 -1.06 -7.06
N TYR A 285 -2.18 -1.50 -7.84
CA TYR A 285 -1.09 -2.32 -7.33
C TYR A 285 0.15 -2.24 -8.23
N GLU A 286 1.30 -2.49 -7.63
CA GLU A 286 2.58 -2.66 -8.33
C GLU A 286 2.70 -4.10 -8.81
N VAL A 287 3.14 -4.33 -10.05
CA VAL A 287 3.35 -5.68 -10.61
C VAL A 287 4.67 -5.81 -11.34
N THR A 288 5.36 -6.93 -11.14
CA THR A 288 6.59 -7.29 -11.85
C THR A 288 6.30 -7.59 -13.32
N ARG A 289 7.15 -7.11 -14.22
CA ARG A 289 7.09 -7.33 -15.67
C ARG A 289 8.07 -8.42 -16.13
N ALA A 290 7.92 -8.85 -17.38
CA ALA A 290 8.82 -9.83 -18.01
C ALA A 290 10.30 -9.38 -18.06
N ASP A 291 10.55 -8.07 -18.14
CA ASP A 291 11.88 -7.46 -18.14
C ASP A 291 12.45 -7.22 -16.72
N GLY A 292 11.71 -7.59 -15.66
CA GLY A 292 12.08 -7.39 -14.26
C GLY A 292 11.86 -5.96 -13.73
N ALA A 293 11.33 -5.04 -14.54
CA ALA A 293 10.84 -3.76 -14.07
C ALA A 293 9.48 -3.93 -13.37
N HIS A 294 9.03 -2.90 -12.65
CA HIS A 294 7.74 -2.92 -11.96
C HIS A 294 6.87 -1.75 -12.40
N GLU A 295 5.59 -2.01 -12.66
CA GLU A 295 4.65 -0.99 -13.12
C GLU A 295 3.40 -0.91 -12.26
N LEU A 296 2.76 0.25 -12.27
CA LEU A 296 1.53 0.51 -11.54
C LEU A 296 0.33 0.20 -12.44
N ARG A 297 -0.55 -0.68 -11.97
CA ARG A 297 -1.75 -1.09 -12.69
C ARG A 297 -3.01 -0.87 -11.87
N THR A 298 -4.15 -0.83 -12.54
CA THR A 298 -5.47 -0.68 -11.92
C THR A 298 -6.50 -1.65 -12.49
N GLU A 299 -7.42 -2.11 -11.64
CA GLU A 299 -8.64 -2.81 -12.04
C GLU A 299 -9.87 -2.12 -11.46
N PHE A 300 -11.00 -2.26 -12.15
CA PHE A 300 -12.30 -1.85 -11.65
C PHE A 300 -13.19 -3.07 -11.46
N HIS A 301 -13.70 -3.23 -10.25
CA HIS A 301 -14.59 -4.30 -9.84
C HIS A 301 -15.98 -3.72 -9.56
N PRO A 302 -16.93 -3.81 -10.51
CA PRO A 302 -18.27 -3.27 -10.32
C PRO A 302 -19.01 -4.03 -9.22
N THR A 303 -19.83 -3.32 -8.46
CA THR A 303 -20.82 -3.92 -7.58
C THR A 303 -21.83 -4.64 -8.47
N LEU A 304 -21.97 -5.96 -8.32
CA LEU A 304 -23.00 -6.69 -9.05
C LEU A 304 -24.37 -6.19 -8.62
N SER A 305 -25.08 -5.51 -9.51
CA SER A 305 -26.48 -5.12 -9.29
C SER A 305 -27.34 -6.39 -9.23
N GLN A 306 -28.17 -6.53 -8.19
CA GLN A 306 -29.10 -7.66 -8.00
C GLN A 306 -30.21 -7.77 -9.08
N SER A 307 -30.16 -7.01 -10.17
CA SER A 307 -31.23 -6.87 -11.17
C SER A 307 -31.18 -7.86 -12.34
N ALA A 308 -30.48 -8.99 -12.23
CA ALA A 308 -30.44 -10.04 -13.28
C ALA A 308 -31.12 -11.37 -12.88
N GLN A 309 -31.93 -11.39 -11.81
CA GLN A 309 -32.75 -12.55 -11.43
C GLN A 309 -34.24 -12.20 -11.39
N SER A 310 -34.80 -11.78 -12.52
CA SER A 310 -36.25 -11.80 -12.73
C SER A 310 -36.59 -11.61 -14.20
N GLN A 311 -36.30 -12.63 -15.02
CA GLN A 311 -37.20 -12.89 -16.15
C GLN A 311 -38.28 -13.85 -15.67
N PRO A 312 -39.55 -13.41 -15.57
CA PRO A 312 -40.65 -14.33 -15.35
C PRO A 312 -40.81 -15.15 -16.64
N VAL A 313 -40.70 -16.46 -16.51
CA VAL A 313 -41.16 -17.40 -17.54
C VAL A 313 -42.66 -17.13 -17.70
N SER A 314 -43.00 -16.50 -18.81
CA SER A 314 -44.40 -16.28 -19.19
C SER A 314 -44.92 -17.60 -19.76
N SER A 315 -45.97 -18.09 -19.09
CA SER A 315 -46.94 -19.15 -19.43
C SER A 315 -46.86 -19.81 -20.81
#